data_AF-A0A1W9S218-F1
#
_entry.id   AF-A0A1W9S218-F1
#
_cell.length_a   1.000
_cell.length_b   1.000
_cell.length_c   1.000
_cell.angle_alpha   90.00
_cell.angle_beta   90.00
_cell.angle_gamma   90.00
#
_symmetry.space_group_name_H-M   'P 1'
#
loop_
_entity.id
_entity.type
_entity.pdbx_description
1 polymer ?
#
loop_
_entity_poly.entity_id
_entity_poly.type
_entity_poly.pdbx_seq_one_letter_code
_entity_poly.pdbx_strand_id
1 'polypeptide(L)' 'MLVTRLNRENNTTTWILKDINIAMNFFGGGEVRISPRGSLYVGKITMQRKGGTPDPTKLQFKIKPCQLFEMRE' A
#
# COMPACT_ATOMS: atom_id res chain seq x y z
N MET A 1 11.46 -5.81 0.56
CA MET A 1 10.10 -5.96 0.00
C MET A 1 10.18 -6.20 -1.50
N LEU A 2 9.79 -7.40 -1.94
CA LEU A 2 9.61 -7.73 -3.36
C LEU A 2 8.17 -7.38 -3.77
N VAL A 3 8.00 -6.64 -4.86
CA VAL A 3 6.70 -6.38 -5.49
C VAL A 3 6.76 -6.80 -6.95
N THR A 4 5.82 -7.64 -7.37
CA THR A 4 5.61 -8.00 -8.77
C THR A 4 4.36 -7.30 -9.30
N ARG A 5 4.39 -6.89 -10.56
CA ARG A 5 3.29 -6.24 -11.25
C ARG A 5 3.13 -6.90 -12.62
N LEU A 6 2.01 -7.60 -12.78
CA LEU A 6 1.58 -8.17 -14.05
C LEU A 6 0.81 -7.11 -14.85
N ASN A 7 1.32 -6.76 -16.03
CA ASN A 7 0.56 -6.03 -17.03
C ASN A 7 -0.15 -7.07 -17.93
N ARG A 8 -1.48 -7.06 -17.89
CA ARG A 8 -2.30 -8.03 -18.64
C ARG A 8 -2.43 -7.70 -20.13
N GLU A 9 -2.26 -6.44 -20.52
CA GLU A 9 -2.42 -6.01 -21.92
C GLU A 9 -1.31 -6.57 -22.81
N ASN A 10 -0.08 -6.57 -22.30
CA ASN A 10 1.09 -7.06 -23.02
C ASN A 10 1.67 -8.35 -22.40
N ASN A 11 0.96 -8.96 -21.44
CA ASN A 11 1.37 -10.17 -20.72
C ASN A 11 2.79 -10.11 -20.12
N THR A 12 3.23 -8.93 -19.68
CA THR A 12 4.56 -8.74 -19.08
C THR A 12 4.48 -8.71 -17.56
N THR A 13 5.45 -9.34 -16.89
CA THR A 13 5.63 -9.20 -15.44
C THR A 13 6.86 -8.35 -15.16
N THR A 14 6.66 -7.25 -14.46
CA THR A 14 7.73 -6.38 -13.95
C THR A 14 7.87 -6.56 -12.45
N TRP A 15 9.06 -6.35 -11.91
CA TRP A 15 9.30 -6.47 -10.48
C TRP A 15 10.17 -5.33 -9.97
N ILE A 16 10.13 -5.14 -8.65
CA ILE A 16 11.02 -4.26 -7.91
C ILE A 16 11.32 -4.89 -6.55
N LEU A 17 12.59 -4.83 -6.14
CA LEU A 17 13.04 -5.25 -4.83
C LEU A 17 13.69 -4.05 -4.14
N LYS A 18 13.20 -3.71 -2.95
CA LYS A 18 13.78 -2.64 -2.10
C LYS A 18 14.01 -3.14 -0.69
N ASP A 19 14.99 -2.56 -0.01
CA ASP A 19 15.21 -2.76 1.41
C ASP A 19 13.94 -2.38 2.21
N ILE A 20 13.74 -3.03 3.37
CA ILE A 20 12.56 -2.76 4.19
C ILE A 20 12.53 -1.32 4.71
N ASN A 21 13.68 -0.71 5.03
CA ASN A 21 13.72 0.68 5.50
C ASN A 21 13.26 1.65 4.42
N ILE A 22 13.63 1.40 3.17
CA ILE A 22 13.18 2.20 2.02
C ILE A 22 11.65 2.09 1.87
N ALA A 23 11.11 0.86 1.93
CA ALA A 23 9.67 0.65 1.82
C ALA A 23 8.89 1.29 2.99
N MET A 24 9.38 1.15 4.22
CA MET A 24 8.76 1.76 5.41
C MET A 24 8.72 3.28 5.29
N ASN A 25 9.84 3.91 4.95
CA ASN A 25 9.90 5.37 4.77
C ASN A 25 8.99 5.84 3.62
N PHE A 26 8.94 5.10 2.51
CA PHE A 26 8.11 5.44 1.38
C PHE A 26 6.60 5.39 1.69
N PHE A 27 6.13 4.32 2.34
CA PHE A 27 4.72 4.16 2.66
C PHE A 27 4.31 4.96 3.91
N GLY A 28 5.20 5.11 4.89
CA GLY A 28 4.97 5.89 6.10
C GLY A 28 5.08 7.40 5.90
N GLY A 29 5.73 7.88 4.84
CA GLY A 29 5.86 9.30 4.54
C GLY A 29 4.55 9.97 4.12
N GLY A 30 4.30 11.17 4.63
CA GLY A 30 3.13 12.00 4.32
C GLY A 30 2.34 12.42 5.56
N GLU A 31 1.23 13.13 5.34
CA GLU A 31 0.37 13.62 6.42
C GLU A 31 -0.47 12.48 7.03
N VAL A 32 -0.75 12.59 8.33
CA VAL A 32 -1.76 11.78 9.02
C VAL A 32 -3.08 12.54 9.04
N ARG A 33 -4.10 12.02 8.36
CA ARG A 33 -5.38 12.72 8.21
C ARG A 33 -6.56 11.77 8.09
N ILE A 34 -7.75 12.26 8.45
CA ILE A 34 -9.00 11.53 8.26
C ILE A 34 -9.33 11.47 6.76
N SER A 35 -9.73 10.31 6.26
CA SER A 35 -10.17 10.16 4.88
C SER A 35 -11.55 10.79 4.68
N PRO A 36 -11.95 11.13 3.44
CA PRO A 36 -13.29 11.67 3.17
C PRO A 36 -14.46 10.78 3.63
N ARG A 37 -14.19 9.50 3.93
CA ARG A 37 -15.20 8.52 4.39
C ARG A 37 -15.00 8.08 5.84
N GLY A 38 -14.17 8.78 6.61
CA GLY A 38 -13.97 8.53 8.05
C GLY A 38 -12.97 7.43 8.42
N SER A 39 -12.21 6.88 7.45
CA SER A 39 -11.02 6.06 7.74
C SER A 39 -9.82 6.95 8.10
N LEU A 40 -8.66 6.37 8.39
CA LEU A 40 -7.43 7.14 8.65
C LEU A 40 -6.40 6.89 7.54
N TYR A 41 -5.82 7.96 7.01
CA TYR A 41 -4.59 7.91 6.22
C TYR A 41 -3.41 8.17 7.16
N VAL A 42 -2.43 7.26 7.13
CA VAL A 42 -1.14 7.37 7.81
C VAL A 42 -0.06 7.41 6.72
N GLY A 43 0.30 8.60 6.26
CA GLY A 43 1.09 8.75 5.04
C GLY A 43 0.37 8.14 3.84
N LYS A 44 0.98 7.12 3.22
CA LYS A 44 0.39 6.36 2.10
C LYS A 44 -0.32 5.07 2.54
N ILE A 45 -0.40 4.81 3.85
CA ILE A 45 -1.07 3.64 4.43
C ILE A 45 -2.52 4.02 4.75
N THR A 46 -3.48 3.22 4.30
CA THR A 46 -4.89 3.34 4.73
C THR A 46 -5.14 2.43 5.92
N MET A 47 -5.58 3.00 7.03
CA MET A 47 -6.08 2.28 8.19
C MET A 47 -7.61 2.34 8.21
N GLN A 48 -8.25 1.17 8.28
CA GLN A 48 -9.71 1.05 8.28
C GLN A 48 -10.16 -0.12 9.13
N ARG A 49 -11.44 -0.13 9.55
CA ARG A 49 -12.08 -1.37 9.99
C ARG A 49 -12.03 -2.39 8.85
N LYS A 50 -11.69 -3.64 9.17
CA LYS A 50 -11.61 -4.73 8.18
C LYS A 50 -12.92 -4.89 7.41
N GLY A 51 -14.05 -4.90 8.12
CA GLY A 51 -15.37 -5.14 7.52
C GLY A 51 -15.49 -6.53 6.87
N GLY A 52 -16.63 -6.80 6.23
CA GLY A 52 -16.87 -8.07 5.51
C GLY A 52 -16.90 -9.31 6.41
N THR A 53 -16.79 -10.49 5.80
CA THR A 53 -16.78 -11.79 6.48
C THR A 53 -15.38 -12.43 6.40
N PRO A 54 -15.02 -13.36 7.31
CA PRO A 54 -15.78 -13.83 8.47
C PRO A 54 -15.60 -12.96 9.73
N ASP A 55 -14.61 -12.06 9.76
CA ASP A 55 -14.26 -11.27 10.95
C ASP A 55 -14.15 -9.77 10.60
N PRO A 56 -15.20 -8.98 10.86
CA PRO A 56 -15.24 -7.57 10.48
C PRO A 56 -14.64 -6.62 11.52
N THR A 57 -14.33 -7.06 12.73
CA THR A 57 -14.03 -6.15 13.86
C THR A 57 -12.56 -5.76 13.93
N LYS A 58 -11.69 -6.50 13.27
CA LYS A 58 -10.25 -6.22 13.23
C LYS A 58 -9.92 -4.89 12.54
N LEU A 59 -8.81 -4.29 12.95
CA LEU A 59 -8.17 -3.20 12.22
C LEU A 59 -7.44 -3.77 11.00
N GLN A 60 -7.52 -3.09 9.87
CA GLN A 60 -6.86 -3.46 8.63
C GLN A 60 -6.03 -2.30 8.09
N PHE A 61 -4.78 -2.59 7.76
CA PHE A 61 -3.87 -1.68 7.07
C PHE A 61 -3.73 -2.11 5.62
N LYS A 62 -3.84 -1.16 4.69
CA LYS A 62 -3.67 -1.39 3.26
C LYS A 62 -2.68 -0.40 2.69
N ILE A 63 -1.84 -0.90 1.80
CA ILE A 63 -0.97 -0.10 0.94
C ILE A 63 -1.30 -0.43 -0.52
N LYS A 64 -0.89 0.42 -1.45
CA LYS A 64 -0.87 0.10 -2.89
C LYS A 64 0.57 -0.28 -3.26
N PRO A 65 0.95 -1.58 -3.27
CA PRO A 65 2.36 -1.99 -3.39
C PRO A 65 3.00 -1.52 -4.69
N CYS A 66 2.21 -1.42 -5.77
CA CYS A 66 2.69 -0.95 -7.07
C CYS A 66 3.18 0.50 -7.06
N GLN A 67 2.87 1.32 -6.04
CA GLN A 67 3.45 2.67 -5.93
C GLN A 67 4.96 2.63 -5.71
N LEU A 68 5.53 1.51 -5.24
CA LEU A 68 6.97 1.37 -5.08
C LEU A 68 7.73 1.53 -6.42
N PHE A 69 7.05 1.28 -7.55
CA PHE A 69 7.60 1.52 -8.89
C PHE A 69 7.75 3.02 -9.25
N GLU A 70 7.12 3.93 -8.50
CA GLU A 70 7.30 5.38 -8.63
C GLU A 70 8.67 5.83 -8.08
N MET A 71 9.31 5.03 -7.22
CA MET A 71 10.66 5.30 -6.67
C MET A 71 11.80 4.94 -7.63
N ARG A 72 11.52 4.75 -8.92
CA ARG A 72 12.60 4.47 -9.88
C ARG A 72 13.45 5.73 -10.05
N GLU A 73 14.76 5.49 -10.05
CA GLU A 73 15.86 6.47 -10.04
C GLU A 73 15.76 7.50 -11.16
#